data_AF-A0A6A3GB15-F1
#
_entry.id   AF-A0A6A3GB15-F1
#
_cell.length_a   1.000
_cell.length_b   1.000
_cell.length_c   1.000
_cell.angle_alpha   90.00
_cell.angle_beta   90.00
_cell.angle_gamma   90.00
#
_symmetry.space_group_name_H-M   'P 1'
#
loop_
_entity.id
_entity.type
_entity.pdbx_description
1 polymer ?
#
loop_
_entity_poly.entity_id
_entity_poly.type
_entity_poly.pdbx_seq_one_letter_code
_entity_poly.pdbx_strand_id
1 'polypeptide(L)'
;DFVTGKRKQHLKREAIKSLVNDKDFITKLDKAIAILQPIDEYITKFQSDSVPLSEVYQAFLQLPAKFKAIPGLKKKEIEYLTTRTKHRFTLIYGPAHGIANLLDPRYISDGMPTDFRRGVEDMLFGFPDADGTCTQDRSIQIIREYTQFRVEAVAQRERGGLRFDILGARGDDGVVQKSILQYWQSDCTGWPVLRRIALKVFTMASSSAASERNFSTFGMMHTKNRNRLLPDKVMKLVYIKTNASLLNRPVAKRDSLGPEPASD
;
A
#
# COMPACT_ATOMS: atom_id res chain seq x y z
N ASP A 1 -16.55 0.09 47.21
CA ASP A 1 -15.80 1.35 47.35
C ASP A 1 -15.21 1.91 46.06
N PHE A 2 -16.06 2.36 45.13
CA PHE A 2 -15.63 3.08 43.91
C PHE A 2 -15.40 4.61 44.13
N VAL A 3 -15.40 5.06 45.39
CA VAL A 3 -15.57 6.49 45.76
C VAL A 3 -14.28 7.15 46.29
N THR A 4 -13.16 6.45 46.40
CA THR A 4 -11.88 7.06 46.81
C THR A 4 -11.09 7.57 45.61
N GLY A 5 -11.51 8.70 45.05
CA GLY A 5 -10.78 9.41 43.99
C GLY A 5 -10.86 10.92 44.15
N LYS A 6 -9.79 11.64 43.78
CA LYS A 6 -9.76 13.12 43.84
C LYS A 6 -10.97 13.71 43.09
N ARG A 7 -11.51 14.88 43.50
CA ARG A 7 -12.68 15.54 42.88
C ARG A 7 -12.67 15.56 41.33
N LYS A 8 -11.49 15.74 40.72
CA LYS A 8 -11.28 15.68 39.26
C LYS A 8 -11.54 14.29 38.64
N GLN A 9 -11.25 13.22 39.37
CA GLN A 9 -11.56 11.84 38.96
C GLN A 9 -13.05 11.54 39.08
N HIS A 10 -13.74 12.08 40.09
CA HIS A 10 -15.18 11.96 40.24
C HIS A 10 -15.93 12.55 39.05
N LEU A 11 -15.64 13.81 38.69
CA LEU A 11 -16.26 14.48 37.54
C LEU A 11 -16.04 13.72 36.22
N LYS A 12 -14.84 13.15 36.02
CA LYS A 12 -14.57 12.29 34.85
C LYS A 12 -15.41 11.02 34.86
N ARG A 13 -15.55 10.35 36.01
CA ARG A 13 -16.35 9.13 36.16
C ARG A 13 -17.83 9.40 35.93
N GLU A 14 -18.35 10.50 36.44
CA GLU A 14 -19.74 10.93 36.19
C GLU A 14 -20.00 11.25 34.73
N ALA A 15 -19.07 11.94 34.05
CA ALA A 15 -19.18 12.20 32.62
C ALA A 15 -19.23 10.90 31.80
N ILE A 16 -18.37 9.91 32.12
CA ILE A 16 -18.39 8.59 31.48
C ILE A 16 -19.69 7.85 31.79
N LYS A 17 -20.13 7.85 33.05
CA LYS A 17 -21.40 7.21 33.44
C LYS A 17 -22.59 7.83 32.71
N SER A 18 -22.61 9.15 32.56
CA SER A 18 -23.64 9.86 31.79
C SER A 18 -23.60 9.47 30.31
N LEU A 19 -22.41 9.43 29.70
CA LEU A 19 -22.22 9.04 28.30
C LEU A 19 -22.69 7.61 28.02
N VAL A 20 -22.34 6.65 28.88
CA VAL A 20 -22.66 5.22 28.67
C VAL A 20 -24.14 4.94 28.90
N ASN A 21 -24.80 5.70 29.79
CA ASN A 21 -26.24 5.58 30.02
C ASN A 21 -27.10 6.49 29.13
N ASP A 22 -26.48 7.22 28.18
CA ASP A 22 -27.20 8.01 27.18
C ASP A 22 -28.05 7.09 26.30
N LYS A 23 -29.30 7.48 26.03
CA LYS A 23 -30.27 6.66 25.28
C LYS A 23 -29.79 6.35 23.85
N ASP A 24 -28.96 7.21 23.29
CA ASP A 24 -28.41 7.06 21.93
C ASP A 24 -27.00 6.45 21.94
N PHE A 25 -26.49 5.98 23.09
CA PHE A 25 -25.10 5.49 23.21
C PHE A 25 -24.80 4.39 22.19
N ILE A 26 -25.66 3.38 22.09
CA ILE A 26 -25.49 2.26 21.16
C ILE A 26 -25.52 2.75 19.72
N THR A 27 -26.50 3.58 19.33
CA THR A 27 -26.58 4.16 17.99
C THR A 27 -25.35 5.00 17.62
N LYS A 28 -24.81 5.77 18.58
CA LYS A 28 -23.58 6.54 18.40
C LYS A 28 -22.37 5.63 18.24
N LEU A 29 -22.31 4.53 18.99
CA LEU A 29 -21.25 3.52 18.90
C LEU A 29 -21.26 2.80 17.56
N ASP A 30 -22.43 2.31 17.12
CA ASP A 30 -22.59 1.64 15.82
C ASP A 30 -22.17 2.56 14.67
N LYS A 31 -22.57 3.83 14.72
CA LYS A 31 -22.13 4.83 13.74
C LYS A 31 -20.62 5.04 13.77
N ALA A 32 -20.00 5.07 14.95
CA ALA A 32 -18.55 5.22 15.08
C ALA A 32 -17.80 4.01 14.50
N ILE A 33 -18.26 2.79 14.79
CA ILE A 33 -17.72 1.55 14.22
C ILE A 33 -17.84 1.57 12.70
N ALA A 34 -19.00 1.94 12.17
CA ALA A 34 -19.23 2.01 10.73
C ALA A 34 -18.31 3.03 10.02
N ILE A 35 -17.97 4.15 10.67
CA ILE A 35 -17.00 5.12 10.16
C ILE A 35 -15.57 4.56 10.20
N LEU A 36 -15.20 3.83 11.27
CA LEU A 36 -13.87 3.27 11.43
C LEU A 36 -13.60 2.07 10.54
N GLN A 37 -14.61 1.26 10.23
CA GLN A 37 -14.49 0.05 9.42
C GLN A 37 -13.77 0.27 8.07
N PRO A 38 -14.18 1.20 7.19
CA PRO A 38 -13.48 1.40 5.90
C PRO A 38 -12.05 1.93 6.07
N ILE A 39 -11.74 2.58 7.21
CA ILE A 39 -10.38 3.03 7.53
C ILE A 39 -9.53 1.82 7.95
N ASP A 40 -10.06 0.97 8.82
CA ASP A 40 -9.41 -0.26 9.29
C ASP A 40 -9.14 -1.24 8.14
N GLU A 41 -10.09 -1.39 7.20
CA GLU A 41 -9.91 -2.18 5.97
C GLU A 41 -8.67 -1.73 5.18
N TYR A 42 -8.47 -0.42 5.03
CA TYR A 42 -7.31 0.12 4.32
C TYR A 42 -6.01 0.03 5.13
N ILE A 43 -6.06 0.27 6.45
CA ILE A 43 -4.90 0.06 7.32
C ILE A 43 -4.44 -1.39 7.21
N THR A 44 -5.35 -2.34 7.37
CA THR A 44 -5.08 -3.78 7.25
C THR A 44 -4.57 -4.12 5.84
N LYS A 45 -5.16 -3.54 4.79
CA LYS A 45 -4.70 -3.73 3.41
C LYS A 45 -3.23 -3.34 3.26
N PHE A 46 -2.85 -2.13 3.68
CA PHE A 46 -1.51 -1.58 3.46
C PHE A 46 -0.46 -2.05 4.48
N GLN A 47 -0.84 -2.78 5.53
CA GLN A 47 0.10 -3.51 6.40
C GLN A 47 0.74 -4.72 5.69
N SER A 48 0.12 -5.23 4.63
CA SER A 48 0.67 -6.32 3.81
C SER A 48 1.91 -5.87 3.02
N ASP A 49 2.89 -6.77 2.88
CA ASP A 49 4.07 -6.56 2.01
C ASP A 49 3.74 -6.61 0.51
N SER A 50 2.57 -7.14 0.15
CA SER A 50 2.24 -7.45 -1.25
C SER A 50 1.45 -6.37 -1.98
N VAL A 51 1.05 -5.31 -1.28
CA VAL A 51 0.20 -4.27 -1.87
C VAL A 51 1.08 -3.22 -2.56
N PRO A 52 0.95 -3.03 -3.89
CA PRO A 52 1.73 -2.03 -4.60
C PRO A 52 1.31 -0.61 -4.24
N LEU A 53 2.25 0.34 -4.33
CA LEU A 53 2.00 1.78 -4.08
C LEU A 53 0.88 2.37 -4.97
N SER A 54 0.62 1.77 -6.13
CA SER A 54 -0.41 2.20 -7.08
C SER A 54 -1.82 2.18 -6.49
N GLU A 55 -2.06 1.33 -5.48
CA GLU A 55 -3.33 1.17 -4.77
C GLU A 55 -3.62 2.33 -3.82
N VAL A 56 -2.61 3.11 -3.41
CA VAL A 56 -2.77 4.19 -2.43
C VAL A 56 -3.69 5.27 -2.98
N TYR A 57 -3.46 5.72 -4.22
CA TYR A 57 -4.32 6.72 -4.86
C TYR A 57 -5.79 6.25 -4.90
N GLN A 58 -6.00 5.01 -5.31
CA GLN A 58 -7.33 4.41 -5.46
C GLN A 58 -8.05 4.25 -4.12
N ALA A 59 -7.34 3.85 -3.06
CA ALA A 59 -7.91 3.77 -1.72
C ALA A 59 -8.44 5.14 -1.25
N PHE A 60 -7.66 6.21 -1.45
CA PHE A 60 -8.09 7.58 -1.11
C PHE A 60 -9.21 8.09 -2.00
N LEU A 61 -9.23 7.73 -3.29
CA LEU A 61 -10.31 8.06 -4.22
C LEU A 61 -11.64 7.42 -3.80
N GLN A 62 -11.60 6.16 -3.35
CA GLN A 62 -12.79 5.37 -2.99
C GLN A 62 -13.30 5.66 -1.56
N LEU A 63 -12.44 6.12 -0.64
CA LEU A 63 -12.79 6.30 0.77
C LEU A 63 -14.00 7.24 1.00
N PRO A 64 -14.12 8.41 0.32
CA PRO A 64 -15.29 9.27 0.45
C PRO A 64 -16.59 8.58 0.03
N ALA A 65 -16.55 7.74 -1.02
CA ALA A 65 -17.70 6.97 -1.45
C ALA A 65 -18.11 5.93 -0.41
N LYS A 66 -17.14 5.25 0.22
CA LYS A 66 -17.38 4.35 1.36
C LYS A 66 -18.07 5.08 2.52
N PHE A 67 -17.63 6.29 2.89
CA PHE A 67 -18.31 7.06 3.94
C PHE A 67 -19.73 7.48 3.57
N LYS A 68 -19.96 7.87 2.30
CA LYS A 68 -21.29 8.24 1.81
C LYS A 68 -22.27 7.06 1.83
N ALA A 69 -21.77 5.84 1.70
CA ALA A 69 -22.59 4.62 1.73
C ALA A 69 -23.02 4.19 3.14
N ILE A 70 -22.46 4.77 4.20
CA ILE A 70 -22.79 4.40 5.58
C ILE A 70 -24.19 4.94 5.94
N PRO A 71 -25.13 4.08 6.36
CA PRO A 71 -26.46 4.50 6.78
C PRO A 71 -26.42 5.46 7.98
N GLY A 72 -27.29 6.48 7.96
CA GLY A 72 -27.48 7.38 9.10
C GLY A 72 -26.44 8.50 9.27
N LEU A 73 -25.43 8.61 8.40
CA LEU A 73 -24.52 9.75 8.40
C LEU A 73 -25.17 11.02 7.82
N LYS A 74 -25.03 12.14 8.55
CA LYS A 74 -25.51 13.45 8.11
C LYS A 74 -24.58 14.01 7.04
N LYS A 75 -25.13 14.85 6.15
CA LYS A 75 -24.38 15.54 5.09
C LYS A 75 -23.12 16.26 5.62
N LYS A 76 -23.24 16.97 6.74
CA LYS A 76 -22.12 17.68 7.39
C LYS A 76 -21.02 16.72 7.89
N GLU A 77 -21.39 15.52 8.34
CA GLU A 77 -20.44 14.50 8.79
C GLU A 77 -19.68 13.91 7.60
N ILE A 78 -20.38 13.62 6.49
CA ILE A 78 -19.76 13.14 5.24
C ILE A 78 -18.79 14.19 4.68
N GLU A 79 -19.18 15.45 4.68
CA GLU A 79 -18.34 16.57 4.24
C GLU A 79 -17.08 16.71 5.12
N TYR A 80 -17.23 16.60 6.44
CA TYR A 80 -16.11 16.59 7.37
C TYR A 80 -15.15 15.43 7.07
N LEU A 81 -15.66 14.20 6.93
CA LEU A 81 -14.85 13.01 6.66
C LEU A 81 -14.14 13.09 5.30
N THR A 82 -14.82 13.60 4.27
CA THR A 82 -14.26 13.83 2.95
C THR A 82 -13.14 14.87 3.00
N THR A 83 -13.35 15.97 3.73
CA THR A 83 -12.35 17.02 3.93
C THR A 83 -11.12 16.48 4.67
N ARG A 84 -11.33 15.68 5.72
CA ARG A 84 -10.24 15.01 6.45
C ARG A 84 -9.48 14.02 5.58
N THR A 85 -10.17 13.28 4.72
CA THR A 85 -9.55 12.37 3.75
C THR A 85 -8.63 13.12 2.80
N LYS A 86 -9.10 14.22 2.20
CA LYS A 86 -8.29 15.07 1.33
C LYS A 86 -7.06 15.64 2.04
N HIS A 87 -7.23 16.14 3.26
CA HIS A 87 -6.12 16.65 4.06
C HIS A 87 -5.10 15.55 4.42
N ARG A 88 -5.55 14.32 4.70
CA ARG A 88 -4.63 13.20 4.95
C ARG A 88 -3.91 12.79 3.68
N PHE A 89 -4.59 12.78 2.54
CA PHE A 89 -3.99 12.52 1.24
C PHE A 89 -2.85 13.49 0.95
N THR A 90 -3.03 14.80 1.16
CA THR A 90 -1.96 15.79 0.90
C THR A 90 -0.73 15.64 1.80
N LEU A 91 -0.84 14.98 2.95
CA LEU A 91 0.29 14.74 3.85
C LEU A 91 1.09 13.47 3.50
N ILE A 92 0.44 12.50 2.87
CA ILE A 92 1.01 11.16 2.65
C ILE A 92 1.38 10.95 1.18
N TYR A 93 0.58 11.51 0.28
CA TYR A 93 0.76 11.30 -1.14
C TYR A 93 2.03 11.98 -1.65
N GLY A 94 2.69 11.31 -2.59
CA GLY A 94 3.97 11.76 -3.12
C GLY A 94 4.22 11.17 -4.51
N PRO A 95 5.30 11.60 -5.17
CA PRO A 95 5.59 11.24 -6.57
C PRO A 95 5.56 9.74 -6.84
N ALA A 96 6.13 8.94 -5.93
CA ALA A 96 6.16 7.48 -6.06
C ALA A 96 4.76 6.85 -6.16
N HIS A 97 3.78 7.35 -5.39
CA HIS A 97 2.39 6.87 -5.46
C HIS A 97 1.75 7.17 -6.81
N GLY A 98 1.99 8.38 -7.34
CA GLY A 98 1.48 8.78 -8.64
C GLY A 98 2.10 7.99 -9.77
N ILE A 99 3.43 7.88 -9.78
CA ILE A 99 4.15 7.10 -10.80
C ILE A 99 3.72 5.64 -10.75
N ALA A 100 3.56 5.05 -9.55
CA ALA A 100 3.04 3.69 -9.41
C ALA A 100 1.66 3.55 -10.06
N ASN A 101 0.75 4.51 -9.84
CA ASN A 101 -0.58 4.46 -10.41
C ASN A 101 -0.59 4.68 -11.93
N LEU A 102 0.29 5.54 -12.47
CA LEU A 102 0.48 5.69 -13.91
C LEU A 102 0.95 4.38 -14.56
N LEU A 103 1.86 3.67 -13.89
CA LEU A 103 2.52 2.46 -14.38
C LEU A 103 1.80 1.15 -13.98
N ASP A 104 0.61 1.25 -13.38
CA ASP A 104 -0.22 0.08 -13.10
C ASP A 104 -1.26 -0.06 -14.22
N PRO A 105 -1.19 -1.13 -15.05
CA PRO A 105 -2.10 -1.32 -16.18
C PRO A 105 -3.57 -1.44 -15.76
N ARG A 106 -3.85 -1.71 -14.47
CA ARG A 106 -5.22 -1.74 -13.93
C ARG A 106 -5.81 -0.34 -13.77
N TYR A 107 -4.96 0.65 -13.52
CA TYR A 107 -5.39 2.02 -13.20
C TYR A 107 -5.08 3.00 -14.31
N ILE A 108 -3.84 3.08 -14.78
CA ILE A 108 -3.45 4.00 -15.86
C ILE A 108 -4.00 5.41 -15.57
N SER A 109 -3.76 5.93 -14.37
CA SER A 109 -4.28 7.23 -13.88
C SER A 109 -5.80 7.34 -13.69
N ASP A 110 -6.53 6.23 -13.56
CA ASP A 110 -7.99 6.26 -13.37
C ASP A 110 -8.40 7.14 -12.17
N GLY A 111 -9.33 8.06 -12.41
CA GLY A 111 -9.81 9.04 -11.44
C GLY A 111 -8.87 10.24 -11.18
N MET A 112 -7.66 10.29 -11.76
CA MET A 112 -6.78 11.46 -11.63
C MET A 112 -7.29 12.65 -12.44
N PRO A 113 -7.45 13.85 -11.84
CA PRO A 113 -7.68 15.07 -12.59
C PRO A 113 -6.54 15.34 -13.57
N THR A 114 -6.86 15.89 -14.74
CA THR A 114 -5.90 16.10 -15.83
C THR A 114 -4.63 16.85 -15.38
N ASP A 115 -4.77 17.95 -14.65
CA ASP A 115 -3.61 18.75 -14.21
C ASP A 115 -2.74 17.99 -13.19
N PHE A 116 -3.38 17.24 -12.30
CA PHE A 116 -2.68 16.39 -11.34
C PHE A 116 -1.91 15.28 -12.04
N ARG A 117 -2.53 14.61 -13.03
CA ARG A 117 -1.87 13.59 -13.83
C ARG A 117 -0.67 14.15 -14.58
N ARG A 118 -0.81 15.31 -15.24
CA ARG A 118 0.30 15.96 -15.96
C ARG A 118 1.48 16.24 -15.03
N GLY A 119 1.23 16.75 -13.82
CA GLY A 119 2.30 16.96 -12.85
C GLY A 119 3.04 15.67 -12.46
N VAL A 120 2.34 14.54 -12.37
CA VAL A 120 2.99 13.23 -12.13
C VAL A 120 3.73 12.72 -13.38
N GLU A 121 3.18 12.95 -14.57
CA GLU A 121 3.83 12.64 -15.85
C GLU A 121 5.16 13.42 -15.99
N ASP A 122 5.17 14.71 -15.66
CA ASP A 122 6.38 15.54 -15.67
C ASP A 122 7.46 14.99 -14.71
N MET A 123 7.05 14.54 -13.52
CA MET A 123 7.96 13.87 -12.56
C MET A 123 8.51 12.54 -13.11
N LEU A 124 7.69 11.77 -13.82
CA LEU A 124 8.13 10.54 -14.49
C LEU A 124 9.12 10.84 -15.60
N PHE A 125 8.87 11.86 -16.42
CA PHE A 125 9.73 12.24 -17.54
C PHE A 125 11.07 12.82 -17.08
N GLY A 126 11.09 13.46 -15.91
CA GLY A 126 12.29 13.95 -15.24
C GLY A 126 12.99 12.93 -14.33
N PHE A 127 12.58 11.65 -14.34
CA PHE A 127 13.14 10.66 -13.41
C PHE A 127 14.61 10.35 -13.73
N PRO A 128 15.54 10.52 -12.77
CA PRO A 128 16.97 10.42 -13.04
C PRO A 128 17.42 8.99 -13.36
N ASP A 129 18.59 8.84 -14.00
CA ASP A 129 19.26 7.55 -14.09
C ASP A 129 19.92 7.16 -12.75
N ALA A 130 20.55 5.97 -12.70
CA ALA A 130 21.18 5.42 -11.51
C ALA A 130 22.31 6.30 -10.93
N ASP A 131 22.96 7.09 -11.78
CA ASP A 131 24.00 8.06 -11.42
C ASP A 131 23.44 9.44 -11.02
N GLY A 132 22.12 9.63 -11.06
CA GLY A 132 21.45 10.89 -10.74
C GLY A 132 21.29 11.84 -11.91
N THR A 133 21.78 11.50 -13.11
CA THR A 133 21.69 12.37 -14.29
C THR A 133 20.29 12.42 -14.88
N CYS A 134 19.93 13.56 -15.48
CA CYS A 134 18.69 13.77 -16.21
C CYS A 134 18.99 14.46 -17.55
N THR A 135 19.13 13.65 -18.61
CA THR A 135 19.40 14.14 -19.97
C THR A 135 18.11 14.24 -20.77
N GLN A 136 18.04 15.20 -21.71
CA GLN A 136 16.88 15.37 -22.58
C GLN A 136 16.55 14.11 -23.39
N ASP A 137 17.55 13.41 -23.95
CA ASP A 137 17.34 12.18 -24.72
C ASP A 137 16.67 11.08 -23.88
N ARG A 138 17.10 10.94 -22.63
CA ARG A 138 16.49 10.01 -21.67
C ARG A 138 15.05 10.37 -21.37
N SER A 139 14.72 11.65 -21.17
CA SER A 139 13.34 12.10 -20.98
C SER A 139 12.48 11.80 -22.20
N ILE A 140 12.98 12.06 -23.41
CA ILE A 140 12.31 11.72 -24.67
C ILE A 140 12.07 10.21 -24.76
N GLN A 141 13.04 9.39 -24.36
CA GLN A 141 12.89 7.95 -24.33
C GLN A 141 11.82 7.49 -23.33
N ILE A 142 11.79 8.05 -22.12
CA ILE A 142 10.73 7.75 -21.14
C ILE A 142 9.36 8.12 -21.72
N ILE A 143 9.22 9.30 -22.33
CA ILE A 143 7.96 9.76 -22.93
C ILE A 143 7.49 8.77 -24.00
N ARG A 144 8.40 8.33 -24.89
CA ARG A 144 8.09 7.37 -25.95
C ARG A 144 7.61 6.04 -25.37
N GLU A 145 8.37 5.46 -24.44
CA GLU A 145 8.05 4.18 -23.81
C GLU A 145 6.76 4.25 -22.98
N TYR A 146 6.56 5.33 -22.23
CA TYR A 146 5.34 5.56 -21.46
C TYR A 146 4.11 5.69 -22.37
N THR A 147 4.23 6.41 -23.48
CA THR A 147 3.14 6.55 -24.45
C THR A 147 2.75 5.20 -25.05
N GLN A 148 3.73 4.39 -25.44
CA GLN A 148 3.49 3.02 -25.95
C GLN A 148 2.84 2.14 -24.89
N PHE A 149 3.39 2.12 -23.67
CA PHE A 149 2.83 1.38 -22.54
C PHE A 149 1.36 1.76 -22.28
N ARG A 150 1.04 3.06 -22.25
CA ARG A 150 -0.33 3.51 -22.00
C ARG A 150 -1.30 3.02 -23.06
N VAL A 151 -0.94 3.13 -24.34
CA VAL A 151 -1.79 2.67 -25.44
C VAL A 151 -2.07 1.18 -25.29
N GLU A 152 -1.03 0.39 -25.02
CA GLU A 152 -1.17 -1.06 -24.82
C GLU A 152 -1.99 -1.41 -23.58
N ALA A 153 -1.74 -0.72 -22.45
CA ALA A 153 -2.43 -0.96 -21.19
C ALA A 153 -3.92 -0.60 -21.28
N VAL A 154 -4.28 0.50 -21.96
CA VAL A 154 -5.68 0.86 -22.21
C VAL A 154 -6.34 -0.20 -23.09
N ALA A 155 -5.70 -0.59 -24.19
CA ALA A 155 -6.22 -1.64 -25.06
C ALA A 155 -6.33 -3.00 -24.35
N GLN A 156 -5.47 -3.29 -23.37
CA GLN A 156 -5.55 -4.49 -22.55
C GLN A 156 -6.71 -4.43 -21.56
N ARG A 157 -6.91 -3.29 -20.88
CA ARG A 157 -8.03 -3.06 -19.95
C ARG A 157 -9.38 -3.16 -20.65
N GLU A 158 -9.49 -2.62 -21.87
CA GLU A 158 -10.73 -2.65 -22.66
C GLU A 158 -11.04 -4.03 -23.24
N ARG A 159 -10.02 -4.74 -23.73
CA ARG A 159 -10.18 -6.12 -24.21
C ARG A 159 -10.47 -7.09 -23.07
N GLY A 160 -9.93 -6.82 -21.89
CA GLY A 160 -9.99 -7.71 -20.73
C GLY A 160 -9.34 -9.07 -21.01
N GLY A 161 -9.85 -10.09 -20.32
CA GLY A 161 -9.44 -11.48 -20.49
C GLY A 161 -8.35 -11.91 -19.51
N LEU A 162 -8.03 -13.20 -19.54
CA LEU A 162 -7.29 -13.87 -18.48
C LEU A 162 -5.98 -13.17 -18.10
N ARG A 163 -5.22 -12.63 -19.07
CA ARG A 163 -3.95 -11.93 -18.80
C ARG A 163 -4.13 -10.67 -17.98
N PHE A 164 -5.25 -9.96 -18.14
CA PHE A 164 -5.59 -8.78 -17.37
C PHE A 164 -6.23 -9.16 -16.03
N ASP A 165 -7.11 -10.18 -16.04
CA ASP A 165 -7.87 -10.61 -14.86
C ASP A 165 -6.97 -11.16 -13.73
N ILE A 166 -5.83 -11.75 -14.08
CA ILE A 166 -4.84 -12.25 -13.11
C ILE A 166 -3.93 -11.15 -12.52
N LEU A 167 -4.06 -9.88 -12.95
CA LEU A 167 -3.21 -8.80 -12.46
C LEU A 167 -3.69 -8.32 -11.08
N GLY A 168 -2.80 -8.43 -10.09
CA GLY A 168 -2.98 -7.79 -8.79
C GLY A 168 -4.15 -8.28 -7.94
N ALA A 169 -4.76 -9.43 -8.25
CA ALA A 169 -5.75 -10.03 -7.35
C ALA A 169 -5.08 -10.76 -6.17
N ARG A 170 -5.75 -10.72 -5.01
CA ARG A 170 -5.36 -11.46 -3.81
C ARG A 170 -5.82 -12.89 -3.99
N GLY A 171 -4.88 -13.81 -4.01
CA GLY A 171 -5.15 -15.23 -4.18
C GLY A 171 -5.78 -15.82 -2.93
N ASP A 172 -7.10 -15.89 -2.90
CA ASP A 172 -7.84 -16.76 -1.98
C ASP A 172 -8.37 -18.03 -2.69
N ASP A 173 -8.42 -18.06 -4.04
CA ASP A 173 -9.13 -19.11 -4.80
C ASP A 173 -8.25 -19.95 -5.76
N GLY A 174 -6.95 -20.09 -5.50
CA GLY A 174 -6.08 -21.00 -6.28
C GLY A 174 -5.79 -20.58 -7.74
N VAL A 175 -6.24 -19.40 -8.17
CA VAL A 175 -5.89 -18.79 -9.46
C VAL A 175 -4.44 -18.30 -9.45
N VAL A 176 -3.69 -18.56 -10.53
CA VAL A 176 -2.32 -18.02 -10.70
C VAL A 176 -2.41 -16.51 -10.76
N GLN A 177 -1.93 -15.84 -9.72
CA GLN A 177 -1.93 -14.38 -9.62
C GLN A 177 -0.59 -13.80 -10.05
N LYS A 178 -0.63 -12.73 -10.84
CA LYS A 178 0.54 -11.99 -11.26
C LYS A 178 0.56 -10.64 -10.58
N SER A 179 1.54 -10.44 -9.71
CA SER A 179 1.78 -9.13 -9.11
C SER A 179 2.17 -8.12 -10.20
N ILE A 180 1.93 -6.83 -9.95
CA ILE A 180 2.35 -5.76 -10.86
C ILE A 180 3.87 -5.74 -11.02
N LEU A 181 4.62 -6.10 -9.96
CA LEU A 181 6.05 -6.28 -10.05
C LEU A 181 6.42 -7.39 -11.07
N GLN A 182 5.77 -8.56 -11.00
CA GLN A 182 6.00 -9.65 -11.96
C GLN A 182 5.59 -9.27 -13.38
N TYR A 183 4.50 -8.53 -13.56
CA TYR A 183 4.11 -7.97 -14.86
C TYR A 183 5.24 -7.16 -15.49
N TRP A 184 5.81 -6.21 -14.74
CA TRP A 184 6.98 -5.44 -15.22
C TRP A 184 8.25 -6.28 -15.37
N GLN A 185 8.41 -7.37 -14.62
CA GLN A 185 9.55 -8.27 -14.76
C GLN A 185 9.50 -9.10 -16.04
N SER A 186 8.34 -9.62 -16.44
CA SER A 186 8.24 -10.58 -17.55
C SER A 186 7.67 -9.98 -18.85
N ASP A 187 6.68 -9.10 -18.78
CA ASP A 187 5.87 -8.73 -19.96
C ASP A 187 6.33 -7.41 -20.59
N CYS A 188 7.01 -6.56 -19.83
CA CYS A 188 7.36 -5.20 -20.25
C CYS A 188 8.81 -5.07 -20.75
N THR A 189 9.37 -6.11 -21.36
CA THR A 189 10.77 -6.09 -21.84
C THR A 189 11.01 -5.11 -22.99
N GLY A 190 9.96 -4.75 -23.75
CA GLY A 190 10.00 -3.76 -24.83
C GLY A 190 10.19 -2.30 -24.39
N TRP A 191 10.06 -2.00 -23.09
CA TRP A 191 10.23 -0.66 -22.53
C TRP A 191 11.33 -0.64 -21.47
N PRO A 192 12.60 -0.79 -21.85
CA PRO A 192 13.70 -1.04 -20.90
C PRO A 192 13.95 0.13 -19.94
N VAL A 193 13.69 1.37 -20.34
CA VAL A 193 13.91 2.55 -19.49
C VAL A 193 12.76 2.71 -18.51
N LEU A 194 11.52 2.62 -19.01
CA LEU A 194 10.32 2.70 -18.18
C LEU A 194 10.25 1.53 -17.19
N ARG A 195 10.61 0.32 -17.63
CA ARG A 195 10.68 -0.88 -16.79
C ARG A 195 11.62 -0.68 -15.60
N ARG A 196 12.80 -0.07 -15.81
CA ARG A 196 13.73 0.22 -14.69
C ARG A 196 13.08 1.12 -13.62
N ILE A 197 12.29 2.10 -14.03
CA ILE A 197 11.56 2.99 -13.11
C ILE A 197 10.43 2.21 -12.42
N ALA A 198 9.64 1.46 -13.18
CA ALA A 198 8.55 0.65 -12.64
C ALA A 198 9.02 -0.36 -11.60
N LEU A 199 10.11 -1.10 -11.87
CA LEU A 199 10.68 -2.06 -10.93
C LEU A 199 11.12 -1.39 -9.61
N LYS A 200 11.72 -0.20 -9.68
CA LYS A 200 12.05 0.58 -8.47
C LYS A 200 10.81 0.94 -7.67
N VAL A 201 9.76 1.44 -8.33
CA VAL A 201 8.53 1.87 -7.66
C VAL A 201 7.75 0.69 -7.08
N PHE A 202 7.63 -0.43 -7.80
CA PHE A 202 6.87 -1.61 -7.37
C PHE A 202 7.63 -2.53 -6.39
N THR A 203 8.89 -2.23 -6.07
CA THR A 203 9.63 -2.88 -4.98
C THR A 203 9.55 -2.10 -3.66
N MET A 204 9.04 -0.87 -3.67
CA MET A 204 8.85 -0.07 -2.46
C MET A 204 7.69 -0.61 -1.62
N ALA A 205 7.88 -0.66 -0.30
CA ALA A 205 6.82 -0.99 0.64
C ALA A 205 5.80 0.15 0.77
N SER A 206 4.51 -0.19 0.85
CA SER A 206 3.42 0.79 0.99
C SER A 206 3.21 1.32 2.42
N SER A 207 3.86 0.72 3.43
CA SER A 207 3.76 1.17 4.82
C SER A 207 5.01 0.86 5.64
N SER A 208 5.13 1.52 6.79
CA SER A 208 6.13 1.23 7.82
C SER A 208 5.90 -0.10 8.54
N ALA A 209 4.78 -0.81 8.30
CA ALA A 209 4.46 -2.06 8.97
C ALA A 209 5.51 -3.16 8.71
N ALA A 210 6.21 -3.09 7.57
CA ALA A 210 7.36 -3.95 7.28
C ALA A 210 8.50 -3.70 8.30
N SER A 211 8.80 -2.43 8.57
CA SER A 211 9.78 -2.03 9.59
C SER A 211 9.30 -2.36 11.00
N GLU A 212 8.01 -2.18 11.31
CA GLU A 212 7.43 -2.53 12.62
C GLU A 212 7.54 -4.03 12.93
N ARG A 213 7.40 -4.91 11.93
CA ARG A 213 7.66 -6.35 12.10
C ARG A 213 9.13 -6.64 12.39
N ASN A 214 10.05 -5.90 11.77
CA ASN A 214 11.47 -5.98 12.14
C ASN A 214 11.68 -5.51 13.58
N PHE A 215 11.07 -4.40 14.02
CA PHE A 215 11.13 -3.91 15.40
C PHE A 215 10.52 -4.89 16.42
N SER A 216 9.41 -5.55 16.08
CA SER A 216 8.84 -6.62 16.89
C SER A 216 9.85 -7.78 17.06
N THR A 217 10.57 -8.10 15.98
CA THR A 217 11.63 -9.11 16.02
C THR A 217 12.81 -8.66 16.89
N PHE A 218 13.20 -7.38 16.86
CA PHE A 218 14.15 -6.82 17.83
C PHE A 218 13.68 -7.01 19.27
N GLY A 219 12.41 -6.70 19.56
CA GLY A 219 11.81 -6.88 20.88
C GLY A 219 11.83 -8.34 21.35
N MET A 220 11.68 -9.30 20.44
CA MET A 220 11.80 -10.72 20.73
C MET A 220 13.25 -11.17 20.99
N MET A 221 14.21 -10.64 20.22
CA MET A 221 15.64 -10.98 20.36
C MET A 221 16.28 -10.33 21.59
N HIS A 222 15.79 -9.16 21.97
CA HIS A 222 16.36 -8.34 23.04
C HIS A 222 15.24 -7.85 23.98
N THR A 223 14.90 -8.70 24.96
CA THR A 223 13.92 -8.39 26.01
C THR A 223 14.62 -7.88 27.28
N LYS A 224 13.86 -7.33 28.23
CA LYS A 224 14.40 -6.91 29.55
C LYS A 224 15.14 -8.06 30.28
N ASN A 225 14.69 -9.30 30.09
CA ASN A 225 15.28 -10.49 30.71
C ASN A 225 16.38 -11.14 29.85
N ARG A 226 16.38 -10.89 28.53
CA ARG A 226 17.36 -11.40 27.55
C ARG A 226 18.07 -10.24 26.86
N ASN A 227 18.88 -9.50 27.63
CA ASN A 227 19.55 -8.26 27.20
C ASN A 227 21.09 -8.38 27.10
N ARG A 228 21.66 -9.59 27.23
CA ARG A 228 23.12 -9.83 27.19
C ARG A 228 23.69 -9.92 25.76
N LEU A 229 22.97 -9.41 24.77
CA LEU A 229 23.42 -9.40 23.37
C LEU A 229 23.89 -7.99 23.00
N LEU A 230 25.10 -7.89 22.45
CA LEU A 230 25.59 -6.63 21.88
C LEU A 230 24.73 -6.21 20.67
N PRO A 231 24.56 -4.90 20.41
CA PRO A 231 23.74 -4.39 19.31
C PRO A 231 24.03 -5.07 17.96
N ASP A 232 25.31 -5.23 17.59
CA ASP A 232 25.72 -5.87 16.33
C ASP A 232 25.23 -7.32 16.20
N LYS A 233 25.21 -8.07 17.31
CA LYS A 233 24.70 -9.46 17.32
C LYS A 233 23.19 -9.47 17.16
N VAL A 234 22.48 -8.54 17.79
CA VAL A 234 21.02 -8.42 17.62
C VAL A 234 20.68 -8.06 16.18
N MET A 235 21.39 -7.10 15.57
CA MET A 235 21.22 -6.71 14.17
C MET A 235 21.40 -7.92 13.23
N LYS A 236 22.46 -8.71 13.41
CA LYS A 236 22.69 -9.93 12.61
C LYS A 236 21.58 -10.97 12.79
N LEU A 237 21.09 -11.18 14.02
CA LEU A 237 20.01 -12.13 14.29
C LEU A 237 18.69 -11.69 13.66
N VAL A 238 18.35 -10.40 13.73
CA VAL A 238 17.17 -9.87 13.06
C VAL A 238 17.31 -10.03 11.55
N TYR A 239 18.45 -9.65 10.98
CA TYR A 239 18.72 -9.84 9.56
C TYR A 239 18.54 -11.30 9.11
N ILE A 240 19.15 -12.25 9.83
CA ILE A 240 19.02 -13.69 9.52
C ILE A 240 17.56 -14.13 9.61
N LYS A 241 16.84 -13.77 10.69
CA LYS A 241 15.45 -14.19 10.88
C LYS A 241 14.51 -13.60 9.83
N THR A 242 14.64 -12.30 9.52
CA THR A 242 13.82 -11.63 8.52
C THR A 242 14.06 -12.24 7.14
N ASN A 243 15.33 -12.41 6.73
CA ASN A 243 15.65 -13.00 5.42
C ASN A 243 15.29 -14.49 5.33
N ALA A 244 15.51 -15.28 6.38
CA ALA A 244 15.07 -16.68 6.40
C ALA A 244 13.56 -16.77 6.22
N SER A 245 12.79 -15.87 6.85
CA SER A 245 11.33 -15.82 6.66
C SER A 245 10.95 -15.46 5.23
N LEU A 246 11.67 -14.54 4.58
CA LEU A 246 11.43 -14.18 3.17
C LEU A 246 11.79 -15.31 2.21
N LEU A 247 12.89 -16.03 2.46
CA LEU A 247 13.32 -17.17 1.65
C LEU A 247 12.43 -18.40 1.83
N ASN A 248 11.88 -18.58 3.03
CA ASN A 248 11.01 -19.71 3.40
C ASN A 248 9.52 -19.43 3.20
N ARG A 249 9.13 -18.21 2.76
CA ARG A 249 7.77 -17.99 2.27
C ARG A 249 7.56 -18.97 1.12
N PRO A 250 6.45 -19.74 1.08
CA PRO A 250 6.14 -20.53 -0.08
C PRO A 250 6.05 -19.57 -1.26
N VAL A 251 7.09 -19.58 -2.10
CA VAL A 251 6.97 -19.17 -3.49
C VAL A 251 5.83 -20.03 -3.99
N ALA A 252 4.73 -19.44 -4.47
CA ALA A 252 3.76 -20.19 -5.27
C ALA A 252 4.58 -21.00 -6.28
N LYS A 253 4.68 -22.30 -6.02
CA LYS A 253 5.63 -23.29 -6.57
C LYS A 253 6.80 -22.66 -7.32
N ARG A 254 8.00 -22.65 -6.71
CA ARG A 254 9.21 -22.79 -7.53
C ARG A 254 9.00 -24.05 -8.33
N ASP A 255 8.62 -23.92 -9.59
CA ASP A 255 8.71 -25.00 -10.54
C ASP A 255 10.11 -25.55 -10.41
N SER A 256 10.15 -26.82 -10.04
CA SER A 256 11.31 -27.67 -10.09
C SER A 256 11.95 -27.52 -11.47
N LEU A 257 12.96 -26.66 -11.58
CA LEU A 257 14.06 -26.94 -12.50
C LEU A 257 14.67 -28.23 -11.97
N GLY A 258 14.31 -29.34 -12.63
CA GLY A 258 14.88 -30.65 -12.37
C GLY A 258 16.41 -30.62 -12.49
N PRO A 259 17.11 -31.61 -11.93
CA PRO A 259 18.55 -31.68 -12.03
C PRO A 259 18.96 -31.74 -13.50
N GLU A 260 20.01 -30.99 -13.86
CA GLU A 260 20.69 -31.08 -15.16
C GLU A 260 21.00 -32.56 -15.48
N PRO A 261 20.79 -33.01 -16.73
CA PRO A 261 21.23 -34.34 -17.13
C PRO A 261 22.76 -34.40 -17.08
N ALA A 262 23.26 -35.43 -16.39
CA ALA A 262 24.67 -35.79 -16.42
C ALA A 262 25.10 -36.00 -17.88
N SER A 263 26.21 -35.38 -18.23
CA SER A 263 26.95 -35.63 -19.46
C SER A 263 27.48 -37.06 -19.45
N ASP A 264 27.05 -37.84 -20.43
CA ASP A 264 27.80 -38.97 -20.99
C ASP A 264 28.14 -38.65 -22.45
#